data_AF-S8D0T0-F1
#
_entry.id   AF-S8D0T0-F1
#
_cell.length_a   1.000
_cell.length_b   1.000
_cell.length_c   1.000
_cell.angle_alpha   90.00
_cell.angle_beta   90.00
_cell.angle_gamma   90.00
#
_symmetry.space_group_name_H-M   'P 1'
#
loop_
_entity.id
_entity.type
_entity.pdbx_description
1 polymer ?
#
loop_
_entity_poly.entity_id
_entity_poly.type
_entity_poly.pdbx_seq_one_letter_code
_entity_poly.pdbx_strand_id
1 'polypeptide(L)' 'FLLFFISGIAETNRHPFDLPEAEAELVSGYNVEYASVGFAFFFIGEYANILLMSSLIVIFFFGGWLPPFNLFFLPGYF' A
#
# COMPACT_ATOMS: atom_id res chain seq x y z
N PHE A 1 -1.80 16.02 -0.52
CA PHE A 1 -2.62 14.94 0.07
C PHE A 1 -3.51 14.28 -0.97
N LEU A 2 -4.59 14.91 -1.44
CA LEU A 2 -5.55 14.26 -2.36
C LEU A 2 -4.92 13.70 -3.65
N LEU A 3 -4.06 14.48 -4.33
CA LEU A 3 -3.37 14.01 -5.54
C LEU A 3 -2.46 12.81 -5.24
N PHE A 4 -1.67 12.88 -4.16
CA PHE A 4 -0.76 11.82 -3.73
C PHE A 4 -1.51 10.56 -3.29
N PHE A 5 -2.69 10.73 -2.69
CA PHE A 5 -3.58 9.64 -2.32
C PHE A 5 -4.14 8.94 -3.55
N ILE A 6 -4.61 9.69 -4.55
CA ILE A 6 -5.13 9.13 -5.81
C ILE A 6 -4.01 8.42 -6.58
N SER A 7 -2.79 8.98 -6.63
CA SER A 7 -1.64 8.29 -7.24
C SER A 7 -1.23 7.04 -6.46
N GLY A 8 -1.34 7.05 -5.13
CA GLY A 8 -1.10 5.88 -4.29
C GLY A 8 -2.08 4.75 -4.58
N ILE A 9 -3.37 5.06 -4.73
CA ILE A 9 -4.40 4.07 -5.13
C ILE A 9 -4.08 3.46 -6.49
N ALA A 10 -3.68 4.29 -7.46
CA ALA A 10 -3.32 3.83 -8.81
C ALA A 10 -2.13 2.86 -8.79
N GLU A 11 -1.07 3.15 -8.02
CA GLU A 11 0.11 2.27 -7.92
C GLU A 11 -0.19 0.95 -7.20
N THR A 12 -1.14 0.96 -6.25
CA THR A 12 -1.58 -0.26 -5.57
C THR A 12 -2.52 -1.13 -6.39
N ASN A 13 -2.79 -0.77 -7.66
CA ASN A 13 -3.70 -1.45 -8.58
C ASN A 13 -5.06 -1.79 -7.95
N ARG A 14 -5.53 -0.98 -6.99
CA ARG A 14 -6.82 -1.19 -6.35
C ARG A 14 -7.90 -0.39 -7.05
N HIS A 15 -9.15 -0.82 -6.89
CA HIS A 15 -10.32 -0.18 -7.49
C HIS A 15 -10.21 1.36 -7.40
N PRO A 16 -10.27 2.11 -8.52
CA PRO A 16 -10.78 1.75 -9.86
C PRO A 16 -9.72 1.29 -10.89
N PHE A 17 -8.46 1.05 -10.50
CA PHE A 17 -7.34 0.72 -11.42
C PHE A 17 -6.90 -0.75 -11.35
N ASP A 18 -7.86 -1.65 -11.20
CA ASP A 18 -7.65 -3.09 -10.98
C ASP A 18 -7.33 -3.88 -12.26
N LEU A 19 -6.33 -3.39 -13.01
CA LEU A 19 -5.89 -3.89 -14.31
C LEU A 19 -5.34 -5.34 -14.34
N PRO A 20 -4.77 -5.92 -13.25
CA PRO A 20 -4.20 -7.28 -13.28
C PRO A 20 -5.01 -8.37 -12.55
N GLU A 21 -6.02 -8.04 -11.72
CA GLU A 21 -6.77 -9.01 -10.89
C GLU A 21 -8.19 -9.29 -11.42
N ALA A 22 -8.69 -8.50 -12.39
CA ALA A 22 -10.03 -8.67 -12.94
C ALA A 22 -10.15 -9.97 -13.75
N GLU A 23 -10.85 -10.96 -13.19
CA GLU A 23 -11.10 -12.28 -13.83
C GLU A 23 -11.79 -12.21 -15.20
N ALA A 24 -12.32 -11.04 -15.59
CA ALA A 24 -13.02 -10.81 -16.86
C ALA A 24 -12.11 -10.30 -18.00
N GLU A 25 -10.90 -9.81 -17.71
CA GLU A 25 -9.96 -9.32 -18.73
C GLU A 25 -8.81 -10.30 -18.98
N LEU A 26 -8.29 -10.29 -20.21
CA LEU A 26 -7.30 -11.24 -20.70
C LEU A 26 -6.01 -11.15 -19.87
N VAL A 27 -5.76 -12.21 -19.08
CA VAL A 27 -4.50 -12.57 -18.41
C VAL A 27 -4.38 -12.11 -16.95
N SER A 28 -5.04 -12.84 -16.04
CA SER A 28 -4.54 -13.07 -14.67
C SER A 28 -3.29 -13.97 -14.68
N GLY A 29 -2.29 -13.61 -15.50
CA GLY A 29 -1.20 -14.49 -15.92
C GLY A 29 -0.44 -15.10 -14.75
N TYR A 30 -0.16 -14.33 -13.70
CA TYR A 30 0.57 -14.86 -12.54
C TYR A 30 -0.27 -15.79 -11.65
N ASN A 31 -1.60 -15.67 -11.67
CA ASN A 31 -2.50 -16.59 -10.95
C ASN A 31 -2.60 -17.96 -11.63
N VAL A 32 -2.33 -18.03 -12.95
CA VAL A 32 -2.38 -19.27 -13.74
C VAL A 32 -0.99 -19.88 -13.92
N GLU A 33 0.07 -19.06 -13.99
CA GLU A 33 1.43 -19.49 -14.32
C GLU A 33 2.28 -19.90 -13.11
N TYR A 34 2.00 -19.36 -11.90
CA TYR A 34 2.80 -19.66 -10.70
C TYR A 34 2.06 -20.56 -9.70
N ALA A 35 2.72 -21.66 -9.30
CA ALA A 35 2.22 -22.56 -8.27
C ALA A 35 2.84 -22.28 -6.88
N SER A 36 2.05 -22.49 -5.83
CA SER A 36 2.46 -22.53 -4.42
C SER A 36 3.23 -21.30 -3.94
N VAL A 37 4.56 -21.36 -3.90
CA VAL A 37 5.42 -20.35 -3.26
C VAL A 37 5.58 -19.11 -4.14
N GLY A 38 5.65 -19.27 -5.47
CA GLY A 38 5.75 -18.14 -6.40
C GLY A 38 4.52 -17.24 -6.34
N PHE A 39 3.33 -17.84 -6.28
CA PHE A 39 2.05 -17.16 -6.07
C PHE A 39 2.05 -16.35 -4.77
N ALA A 40 2.49 -16.94 -3.65
CA ALA A 40 2.53 -16.26 -2.36
C ALA A 40 3.40 -14.99 -2.38
N PHE A 41 4.52 -14.98 -3.11
CA PHE A 41 5.37 -13.80 -3.23
C PHE A 41 4.74 -12.66 -4.02
N PHE A 42 3.87 -12.93 -4.99
CA PHE A 42 3.12 -11.89 -5.69
C PHE A 42 2.14 -11.18 -4.76
N PHE A 43 1.37 -11.92 -3.95
CA PHE A 43 0.50 -11.31 -2.94
C PHE A 43 1.29 -10.52 -1.91
N ILE A 44 2.39 -11.07 -1.39
CA ILE A 44 3.23 -10.35 -0.42
C ILE A 44 3.77 -9.06 -1.04
N GLY A 45 4.17 -9.07 -2.32
CA GLY A 45 4.63 -7.89 -3.03
C GLY A 45 3.55 -6.80 -3.16
N GLU A 46 2.33 -7.19 -3.54
CA GLU A 46 1.21 -6.24 -3.64
C GLU A 46 0.81 -5.67 -2.28
N TYR A 47 0.70 -6.52 -1.26
CA TYR A 47 0.43 -6.09 0.13
C TYR A 47 1.56 -5.21 0.69
N ALA A 48 2.81 -5.51 0.36
CA ALA A 48 3.94 -4.66 0.74
C ALA A 48 3.84 -3.27 0.09
N ASN A 49 3.43 -3.18 -1.18
CA ASN A 49 3.23 -1.90 -1.86
C ASN A 49 2.10 -1.07 -1.21
N ILE A 50 1.00 -1.72 -0.81
CA ILE A 50 -0.08 -1.08 -0.05
C ILE A 50 0.42 -0.49 1.27
N LEU A 51 1.21 -1.27 2.01
CA LEU A 51 1.76 -0.85 3.30
C LEU A 51 2.77 0.30 3.14
N LEU A 52 3.60 0.24 2.09
CA LEU A 52 4.53 1.29 1.72
C LEU A 52 3.79 2.60 1.43
N MET A 53 2.81 2.59 0.52
CA MET A 53 2.08 3.80 0.16
C MET A 53 1.31 4.39 1.35
N SER A 54 0.70 3.53 2.18
CA SER A 54 0.04 3.97 3.41
C SER A 54 1.01 4.63 4.38
N SER A 55 2.22 4.07 4.53
CA SER A 55 3.25 4.64 5.41
C SER A 55 3.76 6.00 4.90
N LEU A 56 3.95 6.16 3.59
CA LEU A 56 4.38 7.43 2.99
C LEU A 56 3.32 8.53 3.13
N ILE A 57 2.03 8.18 2.99
CA ILE A 57 0.94 9.14 3.20
C ILE A 57 0.99 9.68 4.65
N VAL A 58 1.19 8.79 5.62
CA VAL A 58 1.27 9.16 7.04
C VAL A 58 2.49 10.04 7.34
N ILE A 59 3.65 9.67 6.80
CA ILE A 59 4.89 10.42 6.99
C ILE A 59 4.80 11.82 6.37
N PHE A 60 4.31 11.94 5.13
CA PHE A 60 4.34 13.22 4.41
C PHE A 60 3.19 14.16 4.75
N PHE A 61 2.00 13.65 5.10
CA PHE A 61 0.81 14.49 5.29
C PHE A 61 0.20 14.46 6.69
N PHE A 62 0.44 13.42 7.49
CA PHE A 62 -0.18 13.26 8.82
C PHE A 62 0.79 13.44 10.00
N GLY A 63 2.01 13.91 9.76
CA GLY A 63 2.98 14.17 10.83
C GLY A 63 3.76 12.93 11.29
N GLY A 64 3.62 11.80 10.58
CA GLY A 64 4.41 10.60 10.81
C GLY A 64 4.23 10.03 12.21
N TRP A 65 5.33 10.03 12.98
CA TRP A 65 5.39 9.50 14.34
C TRP A 65 5.08 10.55 15.42
N LEU A 66 4.96 11.83 15.04
CA LEU A 66 4.81 12.90 16.01
C LEU A 66 3.39 12.90 16.60
N PRO A 67 3.25 13.02 17.95
CA PRO A 67 1.94 13.11 18.57
C PRO A 67 1.25 14.42 18.18
N PRO A 68 -0.09 14.46 18.09
CA PRO A 68 -0.83 15.70 17.81
C PRO A 68 -0.74 16.72 18.95
N PHE A 69 -0.39 16.28 20.17
CA PHE A 69 -0.17 17.13 21.34
C PHE A 69 1.20 16.85 21.95
N ASN A 70 1.87 17.89 22.46
CA ASN A 70 3.13 17.73 23.15
C ASN A 70 2.94 16.95 24.45
N LEU A 71 3.33 15.68 24.46
CA LEU A 71 3.26 14.77 25.59
C LEU A 71 4.54 14.83 26.43
N PHE A 72 4.91 16.04 26.87
CA PHE A 72 6.11 16.31 27.70
C PHE A 72 6.21 15.44 28.97
N PHE A 73 5.11 14.84 29.40
CA PHE A 73 5.05 14.01 30.59
C PHE A 73 5.54 12.56 30.38
N LEU A 74 5.59 12.07 29.14
CA LEU A 74 6.02 10.70 28.86
C LEU A 74 7.52 10.66 28.54
N PRO A 75 8.31 9.83 29.23
CA PRO A 75 9.74 9.68 28.94
C PRO A 75 9.92 8.99 27.59
N GLY A 76 10.66 9.61 26.67
CA GLY A 76 10.93 9.07 25.31
C GLY A 76 10.32 9.86 24.15
N TYR A 77 9.66 11.00 24.41
CA TYR A 77 9.25 11.93 23.36
C TYR A 77 10.46 12.75 22.88
N PHE A 78 11.11 12.25 21.83
CA PHE A 78 12.00 12.98 20.94
C PHE A 78 11.43 12.95 19.53
#